data_AF-A0A1U9NNH7-F1
#
_entry.id   AF-A0A1U9NNH7-F1
#
_cell.length_a   1.000
_cell.length_b   1.000
_cell.length_c   1.000
_cell.angle_alpha   90.00
_cell.angle_beta   90.00
_cell.angle_gamma   90.00
#
_symmetry.space_group_name_H-M   'P 1'
#
loop_
_entity.id
_entity.type
_entity.pdbx_description
1 polymer ?
#
loop_
_entity_poly.entity_id
_entity_poly.type
_entity_poly.pdbx_seq_one_letter_code
_entity_poly.pdbx_strand_id
1 'polypeptide(L)'
;MAEASGKNNDHNGAAEEKARAYVETLSPEHKMLLVLKAQLYGGSWQPMLDDLNNRLEGKPYIFKLANRIKGDVERIEELMKFEKENDIDLSKFVKI
;
A
#
# COMPACT_ATOMS: atom_id res chain seq x y z
N MET A 1 -12.93 11.37 41.69
CA MET A 1 -13.62 10.91 40.46
C MET A 1 -12.52 10.58 39.46
N ALA A 2 -12.25 9.30 39.24
CA ALA A 2 -11.23 8.85 38.28
C ALA A 2 -11.93 8.41 37.00
N GLU A 3 -11.57 8.98 35.87
CA GLU A 3 -12.02 8.49 34.57
C GLU A 3 -10.80 8.06 33.75
N ALA A 4 -10.82 6.78 33.39
CA ALA A 4 -9.74 6.01 32.82
C ALA A 4 -9.56 6.37 31.33
N SER A 5 -8.46 7.04 31.02
CA SER A 5 -7.94 7.19 29.66
C SER A 5 -6.85 6.15 29.45
N GLY A 6 -7.18 4.99 28.86
CA GLY A 6 -6.17 3.94 28.72
C GLY A 6 -6.54 2.69 27.92
N LYS A 7 -7.51 2.73 27.00
CA LYS A 7 -7.90 1.53 26.23
C LYS A 7 -7.59 1.55 24.73
N ASN A 8 -7.04 2.65 24.19
CA ASN A 8 -6.82 2.78 22.74
C ASN A 8 -5.41 2.40 22.26
N ASN A 9 -4.46 2.13 23.16
CA ASN A 9 -3.06 1.91 22.77
C ASN A 9 -2.73 0.45 22.40
N ASP A 10 -3.43 -0.53 22.97
CA ASP A 10 -3.06 -1.95 22.81
C ASP A 10 -3.47 -2.53 21.45
N HIS A 11 -4.60 -2.08 20.89
CA HIS A 11 -5.07 -2.53 19.58
C HIS A 11 -4.22 -2.00 18.42
N ASN A 12 -3.71 -0.77 18.55
CA ASN A 12 -2.88 -0.15 17.51
C ASN A 12 -1.50 -0.81 17.45
N GLY A 13 -0.88 -1.13 18.60
CA GLY A 13 0.43 -1.77 18.64
C GLY A 13 0.49 -3.12 17.91
N ALA A 14 -0.53 -3.96 18.05
CA ALA A 14 -0.59 -5.27 17.40
C ALA A 14 -0.79 -5.16 15.87
N ALA A 15 -1.61 -4.21 15.40
CA ALA A 15 -1.80 -3.97 13.97
C ALA A 15 -0.51 -3.42 13.32
N GLU A 16 0.19 -2.52 14.00
CA GLU A 16 1.47 -1.99 13.55
C GLU A 16 2.58 -3.05 13.52
N GLU A 17 2.62 -3.96 14.49
CA GLU A 17 3.56 -5.08 14.47
C GLU A 17 3.30 -6.03 13.30
N LYS A 18 2.04 -6.36 13.04
CA LYS A 18 1.65 -7.13 11.85
C LYS A 18 2.01 -6.41 10.56
N ALA A 19 1.79 -5.10 10.49
CA ALA A 19 2.15 -4.30 9.32
C ALA A 19 3.66 -4.30 9.10
N ARG A 20 4.48 -4.13 10.14
CA ARG A 20 5.94 -4.22 10.05
C ARG A 20 6.40 -5.59 9.54
N ALA A 21 5.88 -6.66 10.14
CA ALA A 21 6.20 -8.03 9.72
C ALA A 21 5.78 -8.29 8.27
N TYR A 22 4.60 -7.82 7.87
CA TYR A 22 4.12 -7.95 6.49
C TYR A 22 4.98 -7.17 5.51
N VAL A 23 5.34 -5.91 5.81
CA VAL A 23 6.22 -5.11 4.96
C VAL A 23 7.58 -5.76 4.79
N GLU A 24 8.11 -6.44 5.81
CA GLU A 24 9.39 -7.14 5.68
C GLU A 24 9.35 -8.26 4.63
N THR A 25 8.23 -8.99 4.52
CA THR A 25 8.07 -10.09 3.55
C THR A 25 7.77 -9.62 2.12
N LEU A 26 7.35 -8.36 1.94
CA LEU A 26 7.04 -7.81 0.62
C LEU A 26 8.25 -7.79 -0.31
N SER A 27 7.99 -8.07 -1.59
CA SER A 27 9.00 -7.97 -2.65
C SER A 27 9.44 -6.50 -2.84
N PRO A 28 10.60 -6.26 -3.46
CA PRO A 28 11.06 -4.90 -3.78
C PRO A 28 10.04 -4.11 -4.61
N GLU A 29 9.32 -4.75 -5.53
CA GLU A 29 8.29 -4.12 -6.35
C GLU A 29 7.13 -3.60 -5.50
N HIS A 30 6.64 -4.40 -4.55
CA HIS A 30 5.59 -3.95 -3.62
C HIS A 30 6.06 -2.77 -2.76
N LYS A 31 7.29 -2.85 -2.22
CA LYS A 31 7.88 -1.78 -1.42
C LYS A 31 8.01 -0.49 -2.23
N MET A 32 8.41 -0.59 -3.49
CA MET A 32 8.47 0.56 -4.39
C MET A 32 7.09 1.22 -4.56
N LEU A 33 6.03 0.43 -4.74
CA LEU A 33 4.66 0.97 -4.85
C LEU A 33 4.23 1.71 -3.58
N LEU A 34 4.58 1.20 -2.39
CA LEU A 34 4.35 1.90 -1.13
C LEU A 34 5.09 3.24 -1.04
N VAL A 35 6.35 3.29 -1.48
CA VAL A 35 7.13 4.54 -1.54
C VAL A 35 6.50 5.54 -2.51
N LEU A 36 6.11 5.09 -3.70
CA LEU A 36 5.46 5.94 -4.70
C LEU A 36 4.12 6.48 -4.19
N LYS A 37 3.33 5.66 -3.48
CA LYS A 37 2.05 6.05 -2.85
C LYS A 37 2.28 7.23 -1.91
N ALA A 38 3.27 7.13 -1.03
CA ALA A 38 3.58 8.18 -0.06
C ALA A 38 4.15 9.44 -0.71
N GLN A 39 5.05 9.30 -1.70
CA GLN A 39 5.79 10.43 -2.26
C GLN A 39 5.07 11.17 -3.39
N LEU A 40 4.34 10.44 -4.25
CA LEU A 40 3.79 11.00 -5.50
C LEU A 40 2.26 11.11 -5.49
N TYR A 41 1.58 10.25 -4.74
CA TYR A 41 0.11 10.15 -4.76
C TYR A 41 -0.55 10.54 -3.44
N GLY A 42 0.17 11.27 -2.58
CA GLY A 42 -0.38 11.84 -1.34
C GLY A 42 -0.91 10.82 -0.34
N GLY A 43 -0.38 9.59 -0.37
CA GLY A 43 -0.83 8.50 0.52
C GLY A 43 -2.14 7.83 0.09
N SER A 44 -2.60 8.03 -1.15
CA SER A 44 -3.80 7.37 -1.69
C SER A 44 -3.47 6.44 -2.85
N TRP A 45 -4.09 5.25 -2.87
CA TRP A 45 -3.95 4.29 -3.98
C TRP A 45 -4.77 4.67 -5.20
N GLN A 46 -5.93 5.30 -5.03
CA GLN A 46 -6.87 5.53 -6.13
C GLN A 46 -6.25 6.34 -7.28
N PRO A 47 -5.55 7.47 -7.03
CA PRO A 47 -4.92 8.22 -8.12
C PRO A 47 -3.81 7.43 -8.84
N MET A 48 -3.12 6.54 -8.13
CA MET A 48 -2.10 5.66 -8.74
C MET A 48 -2.75 4.58 -9.63
N LEU A 49 -3.85 3.97 -9.17
CA LEU A 49 -4.61 3.00 -9.96
C LEU A 49 -5.18 3.64 -11.22
N ASP A 50 -5.76 4.84 -11.11
CA ASP A 50 -6.29 5.58 -12.25
C ASP A 50 -5.18 5.86 -13.28
N ASP A 51 -4.00 6.28 -12.83
CA ASP A 51 -2.84 6.49 -13.69
C ASP A 51 -2.37 5.21 -14.40
N LEU A 52 -2.31 4.08 -13.68
CA LEU A 52 -1.93 2.78 -14.26
C LEU A 52 -2.96 2.29 -15.28
N ASN A 53 -4.26 2.48 -15.01
CA ASN A 53 -5.33 2.10 -15.93
C ASN A 53 -5.37 2.98 -17.18
N ASN A 54 -5.22 4.30 -17.03
CA ASN A 54 -5.08 5.22 -18.16
C ASN A 54 -3.86 4.84 -19.04
N ARG A 55 -2.76 4.39 -18.40
CA ARG A 55 -1.57 3.83 -19.06
C ARG A 55 -1.75 2.40 -19.58
N LEU A 56 -2.89 1.74 -19.39
CA LEU A 56 -3.23 0.50 -20.10
C LEU A 56 -4.16 0.76 -21.28
N GLU A 57 -4.98 1.80 -21.21
CA GLU A 57 -5.93 2.17 -22.26
C GLU A 57 -5.29 3.00 -23.39
N GLY A 58 -4.27 3.80 -23.08
CA GLY A 58 -3.85 4.90 -23.95
C GLY A 58 -3.10 4.63 -25.26
N LYS A 59 -2.37 3.51 -25.48
CA LYS A 59 -1.40 3.36 -26.62
C LYS A 59 -1.06 1.90 -26.99
N PRO A 60 -0.44 1.61 -28.15
CA PRO A 60 0.19 0.32 -28.40
C PRO A 60 1.41 0.14 -27.48
N TYR A 61 1.27 -0.66 -26.42
CA TYR A 61 2.36 -0.97 -25.50
C TYR A 61 3.26 -2.07 -26.04
N ILE A 62 4.56 -1.98 -25.72
CA ILE A 62 5.42 -3.17 -25.77
C ILE A 62 4.81 -4.17 -24.78
N PHE A 63 4.53 -5.40 -25.22
CA PHE A 63 3.87 -6.46 -24.42
C PHE A 63 4.41 -6.57 -22.97
N LYS A 64 5.73 -6.42 -22.78
CA LYS A 64 6.38 -6.45 -21.46
C LYS A 64 5.94 -5.32 -20.52
N LEU A 65 5.66 -4.12 -21.05
CA LEU A 65 5.22 -2.98 -20.25
C LEU A 65 3.78 -3.17 -19.78
N ALA A 66 2.89 -3.64 -20.65
CA ALA A 66 1.51 -3.95 -20.27
C ALA A 66 1.45 -5.00 -19.15
N ASN A 67 2.27 -6.06 -19.25
CA ASN A 67 2.34 -7.09 -18.20
C ASN A 67 2.88 -6.55 -16.88
N ARG A 68 3.85 -5.62 -16.92
CA ARG A 68 4.36 -4.97 -15.70
C ARG A 68 3.28 -4.13 -15.02
N ILE A 69 2.57 -3.29 -15.79
CA ILE A 69 1.52 -2.43 -15.25
C ILE A 69 0.38 -3.27 -14.65
N LYS A 70 -0.04 -4.35 -15.32
CA LYS A 70 -1.02 -5.29 -14.76
C LYS A 70 -0.54 -5.91 -13.45
N GLY A 71 0.71 -6.36 -13.41
CA GLY A 71 1.30 -6.88 -12.19
C GLY A 71 1.35 -5.84 -11.07
N ASP A 72 1.64 -4.57 -11.38
CA ASP A 72 1.61 -3.50 -10.37
C ASP A 72 0.20 -3.21 -9.85
N VAL A 73 -0.83 -3.29 -10.71
CA VAL A 73 -2.23 -3.20 -10.29
C VAL A 73 -2.59 -4.33 -9.33
N GLU A 74 -2.27 -5.58 -9.66
CA GLU A 74 -2.53 -6.74 -8.79
C GLU A 74 -1.85 -6.59 -7.41
N ARG A 75 -0.59 -6.12 -7.39
CA ARG A 75 0.12 -5.84 -6.13
C ARG A 75 -0.54 -4.74 -5.30
N ILE A 76 -1.02 -3.67 -5.95
CA ILE A 76 -1.74 -2.59 -5.24
C ILE A 76 -3.02 -3.14 -4.62
N GLU A 77 -3.77 -3.98 -5.32
CA GLU A 77 -4.99 -4.59 -4.79
C GLU A 77 -4.71 -5.47 -3.56
N GLU A 78 -3.63 -6.25 -3.58
CA GLU A 78 -3.18 -7.03 -2.40
C GLU A 78 -2.84 -6.14 -1.21
N LEU A 79 -2.07 -5.07 -1.45
CA LEU A 79 -1.70 -4.11 -0.40
C LEU A 79 -2.93 -3.39 0.17
N MET A 80 -3.85 -2.94 -0.70
CA MET A 80 -5.10 -2.30 -0.30
C MET A 80 -5.97 -3.21 0.55
N LYS A 81 -6.02 -4.50 0.23
CA LYS A 81 -6.76 -5.48 1.02
C LYS A 81 -6.20 -5.57 2.43
N PHE A 82 -4.88 -5.68 2.57
CA PHE A 82 -4.25 -5.71 3.89
C PHE A 82 -4.51 -4.42 4.69
N GLU A 83 -4.34 -3.25 4.05
CA GLU A 83 -4.58 -1.95 4.68
C GLU A 83 -6.01 -1.82 5.19
N LYS A 84 -6.99 -2.24 4.38
CA LYS A 84 -8.42 -2.20 4.75
C LYS A 84 -8.77 -3.19 5.87
N GLU A 85 -8.20 -4.39 5.85
CA GLU A 85 -8.46 -5.41 6.88
C GLU A 85 -7.90 -5.03 8.25
N ASN A 86 -6.83 -4.22 8.29
CA ASN A 86 -6.15 -3.84 9.52
C ASN A 86 -6.30 -2.35 9.88
N ASP A 87 -7.06 -1.58 9.09
CA ASP A 87 -7.24 -0.12 9.21
C ASP A 87 -5.90 0.63 9.39
N ILE A 88 -4.93 0.31 8.53
CA ILE A 88 -3.55 0.79 8.65
C ILE A 88 -2.99 1.25 7.30
N ASP A 89 -2.03 2.16 7.33
CA ASP A 89 -1.29 2.61 6.14
C ASP A 89 0.10 1.98 6.12
N LEU A 90 0.30 1.03 5.20
CA LEU A 90 1.54 0.26 5.06
C LEU A 90 2.73 1.15 4.68
N SER A 91 2.47 2.28 4.03
CA SER A 91 3.53 3.18 3.58
C SER A 91 4.31 3.82 4.74
N LYS A 92 3.75 3.82 5.95
CA LYS A 92 4.43 4.29 7.17
C LYS A 92 5.51 3.35 7.69
N PHE A 93 5.53 2.11 7.22
CA PHE A 93 6.42 1.04 7.71
C PHE A 93 7.50 0.64 6.70
N VAL A 94 7.50 1.23 5.50
CA VAL A 94 8.56 1.02 4.53
C VAL A 94 9.79 1.86 4.88
N LYS A 95 10.98 1.25 4.85
CA LYS A 95 12.25 1.95 5.00
C LYS A 95 12.72 2.40 3.61
N ILE A 96 12.99 3.70 3.46
CA ILE A 96 13.57 4.33 2.26
C ILE A 96 15.09 4.30 2.37
#